data_AF-A0A7V9T2E4-F1
#
_entry.id   AF-A0A7V9T2E4-F1
#
_cell.length_a   1.000
_cell.length_b   1.000
_cell.length_c   1.000
_cell.angle_alpha   90.00
_cell.angle_beta   90.00
_cell.angle_gamma   90.00
#
_symmetry.space_group_name_H-M   'P 1'
#
loop_
_entity.id
_entity.type
_entity.pdbx_description
1 polymer ?
#
loop_
_entity_poly.entity_id
_entity_poly.type
_entity_poly.pdbx_seq_one_letter_code
_entity_poly.pdbx_strand_id
1 'polypeptide(L)' 'MNPELKGFILLSVIKMVVVFTVILVGVALLTLMERKVSAWMQNRRGPN' A
#
# COMPACT_ATOMS: atom_id res chain seq x y z
N MET A 1 15.20 29.72 3.56
CA MET A 1 15.26 28.38 4.24
C MET A 1 16.70 27.96 4.39
N ASN A 2 17.12 27.64 5.61
CA ASN A 2 18.42 27.01 5.89
C ASN A 2 18.50 25.60 5.27
N PRO A 3 19.70 25.07 4.97
CA PRO A 3 19.88 23.75 4.39
C PRO A 3 19.26 22.61 5.21
N GLU A 4 19.30 22.73 6.54
CA GLU A 4 18.75 21.74 7.47
C GLU A 4 17.23 21.56 7.30
N LEU A 5 16.47 22.66 7.24
CA LEU A 5 15.02 22.61 7.05
C LEU A 5 14.66 22.05 5.66
N LYS A 6 15.45 22.33 4.63
CA LYS A 6 15.25 21.72 3.30
C LYS A 6 15.43 20.20 3.35
N GLY A 7 16.47 19.72 4.04
CA GLY A 7 16.71 18.30 4.24
C GLY A 7 15.59 17.62 5.04
N PHE A 8 15.12 18.26 6.11
CA PHE A 8 14.02 17.76 6.92
C PHE A 8 12.72 17.60 6.13
N ILE A 9 12.34 18.62 5.33
CA ILE A 9 11.13 18.57 4.51
C ILE A 9 11.26 17.48 3.44
N LEU A 10 12.41 17.37 2.77
CA LEU A 10 12.63 16.34 1.76
C LEU A 10 12.46 14.93 2.34
N LEU A 11 13.09 14.63 3.46
CA LEU A 11 12.96 13.33 4.13
C LEU A 11 11.53 13.07 4.61
N SER A 12 10.83 14.11 5.08
CA SER A 12 9.43 13.99 5.51
C SER A 12 8.50 13.65 4.36
N VAL A 13 8.68 14.30 3.20
CA VAL A 13 7.91 14.01 1.98
C VAL A 13 8.19 12.60 1.49
N ILE A 14 9.46 12.18 1.42
CA ILE A 14 9.84 10.81 1.02
C ILE A 14 9.19 9.79 1.95
N LYS A 15 9.26 10.02 3.27
CA LYS A 15 8.63 9.14 4.27
C LYS A 15 7.12 9.02 4.04
N MET A 16 6.43 10.15 3.83
CA MET A 16 4.99 10.11 3.53
C MET A 16 4.69 9.29 2.28
N VAL A 17 5.40 9.54 1.17
CA VAL A 17 5.18 8.82 -0.08
C VAL A 17 5.39 7.32 0.12
N VAL A 18 6.50 6.92 0.76
CA VAL A 18 6.80 5.50 1.00
C VAL A 18 5.71 4.84 1.85
N VAL A 19 5.32 5.45 2.98
CA VAL A 19 4.29 4.89 3.86
C VAL A 19 2.95 4.77 3.15
N PHE A 20 2.53 5.81 2.42
CA PHE A 20 1.28 5.78 1.65
C PHE A 20 1.31 4.69 0.57
N THR A 21 2.40 4.57 -0.19
CA THR A 21 2.53 3.54 -1.22
C THR A 21 2.44 2.14 -0.61
N VAL A 22 3.13 1.87 0.50
CA VAL A 22 3.07 0.56 1.18
C VAL A 22 1.65 0.25 1.64
N ILE A 23 0.96 1.21 2.24
CA ILE A 23 -0.42 1.03 2.69
C ILE A 23 -1.35 0.75 1.50
N LEU A 24 -1.29 1.55 0.43
CA LEU A 24 -2.18 1.39 -0.72
C LEU A 24 -1.93 0.08 -1.47
N VAL A 25 -0.67 -0.33 -1.61
CA VAL A 25 -0.32 -1.66 -2.15
C VAL A 25 -0.84 -2.76 -1.24
N GLY A 26 -0.69 -2.61 0.08
CA GLY A 26 -1.24 -3.54 1.07
C GLY A 26 -2.75 -3.70 0.92
N VAL A 27 -3.50 -2.60 0.82
CA VAL A 27 -4.95 -2.62 0.59
C VAL A 27 -5.29 -3.35 -0.71
N ALA A 28 -4.60 -3.03 -1.81
CA ALA A 28 -4.85 -3.68 -3.10
C ALA A 28 -4.62 -5.21 -3.04
N LEU A 29 -3.55 -5.65 -2.38
CA LEU A 29 -3.25 -7.08 -2.20
C LEU A 29 -4.24 -7.77 -1.27
N LEU A 30 -4.68 -7.11 -0.20
CA LEU A 30 -5.71 -7.62 0.71
C LEU A 30 -7.06 -7.77 0.01
N THR A 31 -7.45 -6.82 -0.85
CA THR A 31 -8.66 -6.96 -1.68
C THR A 31 -8.56 -8.14 -2.64
N LEU A 32 -7.39 -8.39 -3.25
CA LEU A 32 -7.20 -9.58 -4.07
C LEU A 32 -7.31 -10.86 -3.23
N MET A 33 -6.69 -10.87 -2.05
CA MET A 33 -6.73 -12.01 -1.12
C MET A 33 -8.17 -12.32 -0.71
N GLU A 34 -8.95 -11.33 -0.28
CA GLU A 34 -10.36 -11.47 0.10
C GLU A 34 -11.15 -12.19 -0.99
N ARG A 35 -11.08 -11.69 -2.23
CA ARG A 35 -11.82 -12.27 -3.37
C ARG A 35 -11.42 -13.73 -3.65
N LYS A 36 -10.13 -14.07 -3.46
CA LYS A 36 -9.64 -15.45 -3.62
C LYS A 36 -10.16 -16.36 -2.52
N VAL A 37 -10.11 -15.90 -1.27
CA VAL A 37 -10.61 -16.67 -0.12
C VAL A 37 -12.11 -16.90 -0.23
N SER A 38 -12.90 -15.87 -0.59
CA SER A 38 -14.34 -16.03 -0.83
C SER A 38 -14.66 -17.04 -1.91
N ALA A 39 -13.91 -17.05 -3.01
CA ALA A 39 -14.11 -18.00 -4.09
C ALA A 39 -13.76 -19.44 -3.68
N TRP A 40 -12.67 -19.61 -2.93
CA TRP A 40 -12.28 -20.90 -2.35
C TRP A 40 -13.36 -21.45 -1.40
N MET A 41 -13.88 -20.61 -0.49
CA MET A 41 -14.98 -20.99 0.42
C MET A 41 -16.25 -21.41 -0.34
N GLN A 42 -16.49 -20.82 -1.51
CA GLN A 42 -17.63 -21.13 -2.37
C GLN A 42 -17.37 -22.27 -3.36
N ASN A 43 -16.21 -22.93 -3.28
CA ASN A 43 -15.75 -23.94 -4.25
C ASN A 43 -15.92 -23.48 -5.71
N ARG A 44 -15.63 -22.19 -5.98
CA ARG A 44 -15.64 -21.62 -7.33
C ARG A 44 -14.28 -21.01 -7.63
N ARG A 45 -14.00 -20.79 -8.91
CA ARG A 45 -12.76 -20.13 -9.32
C ARG A 45 -12.77 -18.67 -8.88
N GLY A 46 -11.72 -18.28 -8.17
CA GLY A 46 -11.45 -16.90 -7.80
C GLY A 46 -10.91 -16.10 -8.97
N PRO A 47 -10.77 -14.78 -8.80
CA PRO A 47 -10.12 -13.96 -9.81
C PRO A 47 -8.66 -14.39 -10.02
N ASN A 48 -8.25 -14.41 -11.30
CA ASN A 48 -6.97 -14.90 -11.86
C ASN A 48 -6.83 -16.44 -11.89
#